data_AF-A0A2U0D909-F1
#
_entry.id   AF-A0A2U0D909-F1
#
_cell.length_a   1.000
_cell.length_b   1.000
_cell.length_c   1.000
_cell.angle_alpha   90.00
_cell.angle_beta   90.00
_cell.angle_gamma   90.00
#
_symmetry.space_group_name_H-M   'P 1'
#
loop_
_entity.id
_entity.type
_entity.pdbx_description
1 polymer ?
#
loop_
_entity_poly.entity_id
_entity_poly.type
_entity_poly.pdbx_seq_one_letter_code
_entity_poly.pdbx_strand_id
1 'polypeptide(L)'
;MITTSGKGEKIILGIKTFLQTPYDGHTIEPLLEQMENSGQKLPKELVYDRGGRGKSQIKGVKISIPDIPRKSDTAYQKQIKRKKFRTRAAIEPIIGHLKNDFRLAQNYFLGESGPQINALLSATAWNMKKMMEILKQKIVFYFYQIHIILFLILF
;
A
#
# COMPACT_ATOMS: atom_id res chain seq x y z
N MET A 1 -4.21 3.06 6.38
CA MET A 1 -3.61 1.92 5.65
C MET A 1 -2.31 2.38 5.02
N ILE A 2 -1.28 1.54 5.03
CA ILE A 2 0.03 1.75 4.37
C ILE A 2 0.20 0.69 3.30
N THR A 3 0.61 1.10 2.09
CA THR A 3 0.84 0.21 0.95
C THR A 3 2.21 0.46 0.31
N THR A 4 2.73 -0.51 -0.43
CA THR A 4 3.93 -0.34 -1.25
C THR A 4 3.74 0.75 -2.33
N SER A 5 4.78 1.56 -2.57
CA SER A 5 4.81 2.56 -3.64
C SER A 5 5.58 2.02 -4.87
N GLY A 6 5.42 2.65 -6.04
CA GLY A 6 6.12 2.26 -7.27
C GLY A 6 5.25 1.57 -8.33
N LYS A 7 5.90 0.96 -9.34
CA LYS A 7 5.22 0.17 -10.40
C LYS A 7 4.98 -1.27 -9.92
N GLY A 8 3.96 -1.92 -10.45
CA GLY A 8 3.60 -3.30 -10.11
C GLY A 8 2.51 -3.40 -9.06
N GLU A 9 2.30 -4.62 -8.56
CA GLU A 9 1.24 -4.93 -7.62
C GLU A 9 1.38 -4.20 -6.28
N LYS A 10 0.25 -3.73 -5.77
CA LYS A 10 0.17 -3.00 -4.50
C LYS A 10 -0.06 -3.98 -3.37
N ILE A 11 0.86 -4.00 -2.43
CA ILE A 11 0.79 -4.84 -1.23
C ILE A 11 0.52 -3.95 -0.04
N ILE A 12 -0.40 -4.38 0.83
CA ILE A 12 -0.73 -3.70 2.07
C ILE A 12 0.26 -4.15 3.13
N LEU A 13 0.96 -3.19 3.75
CA LEU A 13 1.95 -3.46 4.81
C LEU A 13 1.34 -3.23 6.20
N GLY A 14 0.43 -2.27 6.31
CA GLY A 14 -0.24 -1.94 7.57
C GLY A 14 -1.67 -1.50 7.38
N ILE A 15 -2.56 -1.94 8.25
CA ILE A 15 -3.96 -1.52 8.30
C ILE A 15 -4.41 -1.44 9.76
N LYS A 16 -4.99 -0.30 10.11
CA LYS A 16 -5.46 0.02 11.45
C LYS A 16 -6.86 0.60 11.33
N THR A 17 -7.77 0.10 12.15
CA THR A 17 -9.11 0.67 12.35
C THR A 17 -9.13 1.50 13.62
N PHE A 18 -9.97 2.51 13.64
CA PHE A 18 -10.19 3.37 14.79
C PHE A 18 -11.69 3.33 15.11
N LEU A 19 -12.02 3.18 16.39
CA LEU A 19 -13.42 3.12 16.85
C LEU A 19 -14.08 4.50 16.82
N GLN A 20 -13.28 5.53 17.09
CA GLN A 20 -13.67 6.93 16.95
C GLN A 20 -13.13 7.49 15.63
N THR A 21 -13.51 8.70 15.27
CA THR A 21 -12.92 9.41 14.13
C THR A 21 -11.69 10.18 14.59
N PRO A 22 -10.47 9.59 14.53
CA PRO A 22 -9.26 10.30 14.91
C PRO A 22 -9.02 11.45 13.94
N TYR A 23 -8.33 12.49 14.41
CA TYR A 23 -7.71 13.43 13.50
C TYR A 23 -6.71 12.69 12.60
N ASP A 24 -6.81 12.89 11.29
CA ASP A 24 -6.03 12.18 10.28
C ASP A 24 -4.51 12.17 10.57
N GLY A 25 -3.98 13.28 11.07
CA GLY A 25 -2.57 13.42 11.47
C GLY A 25 -2.10 12.45 12.57
N HIS A 26 -3.01 11.95 13.40
CA HIS A 26 -2.73 11.02 14.49
C HIS A 26 -2.86 9.55 14.06
N THR A 27 -3.21 9.27 12.80
CA THR A 27 -3.42 7.88 12.32
C THR A 27 -2.13 7.19 11.90
N ILE A 28 -1.07 7.96 11.57
CA ILE A 28 0.19 7.42 11.03
C ILE A 28 0.98 6.68 12.11
N GLU A 29 1.10 7.24 13.30
CA GLU A 29 1.88 6.64 14.39
C GLU A 29 1.33 5.28 14.85
N PRO A 30 0.01 5.10 15.06
CA PRO A 30 -0.58 3.79 15.33
C PRO A 30 -0.40 2.76 14.19
N LEU A 31 -0.37 3.21 12.93
CA LEU A 31 -0.09 2.34 11.79
C LEU A 31 1.37 1.87 11.79
N LEU A 32 2.32 2.76 12.07
CA LEU A 32 3.73 2.42 12.19
C LEU A 32 3.99 1.48 13.37
N GLU A 33 3.36 1.74 14.52
CA GLU A 33 3.40 0.84 15.67
C GLU A 33 2.85 -0.55 15.36
N GLN A 34 1.72 -0.63 14.65
CA GLN A 34 1.17 -1.91 14.21
C GLN A 34 2.15 -2.68 13.31
N MET A 35 2.89 -2.00 12.43
CA MET A 35 3.94 -2.62 11.61
C MET A 35 5.11 -3.12 12.45
N GLU A 36 5.65 -2.31 13.35
CA GLU A 36 6.76 -2.69 14.25
C GLU A 36 6.39 -3.89 15.13
N ASN A 37 5.21 -3.85 15.74
CA ASN A 37 4.72 -4.93 16.60
C ASN A 37 4.50 -6.24 15.82
N SER A 38 4.29 -6.14 14.51
CA SER A 38 4.21 -7.28 13.60
C SER A 38 5.59 -7.74 13.09
N GLY A 39 6.69 -7.20 13.63
CA GLY A 39 8.06 -7.49 13.23
C GLY A 39 8.47 -6.91 11.87
N GLN A 40 7.67 -6.00 11.29
CA GLN A 40 7.97 -5.42 10.00
C GLN A 40 8.97 -4.28 10.11
N LYS A 41 9.90 -4.20 9.15
CA LYS A 41 10.80 -3.04 9.03
C LYS A 41 10.02 -1.81 8.58
N LEU A 42 10.18 -0.71 9.30
CA LEU A 42 9.56 0.55 8.93
C LEU A 42 10.14 1.11 7.61
N PRO A 43 9.30 1.75 6.77
CA PRO A 43 9.75 2.37 5.54
C PRO A 43 10.60 3.61 5.84
N LYS A 44 11.50 3.98 4.92
CA LYS A 44 12.30 5.22 5.06
C LYS A 44 11.43 6.47 4.96
N GLU A 45 10.35 6.41 4.18
CA GLU A 45 9.50 7.54 3.88
C GLU A 45 8.06 7.07 3.59
N LEU A 46 7.09 7.81 4.12
CA LEU A 46 5.67 7.65 3.81
C LEU A 46 5.17 8.87 3.06
N VAL A 47 4.39 8.63 2.01
CA VAL A 47 3.70 9.68 1.26
C VAL A 47 2.28 9.81 1.79
N TYR A 48 1.94 11.00 2.25
CA TYR A 48 0.64 11.30 2.83
C TYR A 48 -0.16 12.26 1.95
N ASP A 49 -1.46 12.39 2.22
CA ASP A 49 -2.32 13.25 1.41
C ASP A 49 -2.08 14.74 1.70
N ARG A 50 -2.43 15.62 0.76
CA ARG A 50 -2.18 17.07 0.83
C ARG A 50 -2.86 17.72 2.04
N GLY A 51 -4.03 17.21 2.46
CA GLY A 51 -4.75 17.71 3.63
C GLY A 51 -4.14 17.28 4.97
N GLY A 52 -3.20 16.34 4.94
CA GLY A 52 -2.60 15.81 6.15
C GLY A 52 -1.71 16.81 6.87
N ARG A 53 -1.82 16.86 8.19
CA ARG A 53 -0.95 17.64 9.06
C ARG A 53 -0.38 16.77 10.17
N GLY A 54 0.76 17.18 10.71
CA GLY A 54 1.42 16.45 11.80
C GLY A 54 2.94 16.59 11.75
N LYS A 55 3.63 15.72 12.48
CA LYS A 55 5.09 15.70 12.53
C LYS A 55 5.66 15.31 11.16
N SER A 56 6.72 15.98 10.73
CA SER A 56 7.46 15.65 9.50
C SER A 56 8.22 14.33 9.58
N GLN A 57 8.38 13.79 10.77
CA GLN A 57 9.03 12.51 11.04
C GLN A 57 8.39 11.83 12.25
N ILE A 58 8.14 10.53 12.13
CA ILE A 58 7.55 9.69 13.19
C ILE A 58 8.34 8.37 13.22
N LYS A 59 8.88 7.98 14.38
CA LYS A 59 9.65 6.72 14.52
C LYS A 59 10.76 6.53 13.46
N GLY A 60 11.49 7.60 13.14
CA GLY A 60 12.52 7.55 12.09
C GLY A 60 12.00 7.59 10.64
N VAL A 61 10.68 7.49 10.43
CA VAL A 61 10.04 7.52 9.12
C VAL A 61 9.75 8.96 8.71
N LYS A 62 10.25 9.38 7.55
CA LYS A 62 9.96 10.71 7.00
C LYS A 62 8.54 10.76 6.45
N ILE A 63 7.74 11.73 6.86
CA ILE A 63 6.38 11.96 6.35
C ILE A 63 6.43 13.04 5.27
N SER A 64 6.15 12.67 4.02
CA SER A 64 6.11 13.58 2.88
C SER A 64 4.68 13.94 2.53
N ILE A 65 4.37 15.24 2.54
CA ILE A 65 3.09 15.80 2.12
C ILE A 65 3.30 16.59 0.81
N PRO A 66 2.36 16.53 -0.16
CA PRO A 66 2.43 17.35 -1.36
C PRO A 66 2.46 18.84 -1.02
N ASP A 67 3.53 19.51 -1.41
CA ASP A 67 3.68 20.97 -1.23
C ASP A 67 3.71 21.68 -2.59
N ILE A 68 3.47 22.98 -2.58
CA ILE A 68 3.56 23.84 -3.75
C ILE A 68 5.01 23.78 -4.28
N PRO A 69 5.23 23.45 -5.56
CA PRO A 69 6.56 23.45 -6.12
C PRO A 69 7.21 24.83 -5.99
N ARG A 70 8.48 24.87 -5.60
CA ARG A 70 9.21 26.14 -5.43
C ARG A 70 9.45 26.77 -6.81
N LYS A 71 9.51 28.11 -6.86
CA LYS A 71 9.84 28.83 -8.10
C LYS A 71 11.21 28.43 -8.67
N SER A 72 12.14 28.09 -7.78
CA SER A 72 13.48 27.59 -8.10
C SER A 72 13.53 26.13 -8.57
N ASP A 73 12.44 25.36 -8.44
CA ASP A 73 12.44 23.95 -8.86
C ASP A 73 12.52 23.87 -10.40
N THR A 74 13.45 23.06 -10.91
CA THR A 74 13.54 22.75 -12.34
C THR A 74 12.32 21.93 -12.81
N ALA A 75 12.06 21.92 -14.11
CA ALA A 75 10.97 21.11 -14.69
C ALA A 75 11.10 19.62 -14.30
N TYR A 76 12.32 19.10 -14.29
CA TYR A 76 12.63 17.74 -13.87
C TYR A 76 12.29 17.48 -12.39
N GLN A 77 12.70 18.38 -11.49
CA GLN A 77 12.38 18.28 -10.06
C GLN A 77 10.87 18.32 -9.81
N LYS A 78 10.14 19.20 -10.52
CA LYS A 78 8.68 19.26 -10.48
C LYS A 78 8.05 17.93 -10.92
N GLN A 79 8.56 17.30 -11.97
CA GLN A 79 8.06 16.02 -12.45
C GLN A 79 8.31 14.88 -11.44
N ILE A 80 9.49 14.82 -10.82
CA ILE A 80 9.80 13.83 -9.77
C ILE A 80 8.82 13.97 -8.60
N LYS A 81 8.65 15.19 -8.09
CA LYS A 81 7.72 15.46 -6.98
C LYS A 81 6.30 15.01 -7.36
N ARG A 82 5.81 15.41 -8.54
CA ARG A 82 4.48 14.99 -9.04
C ARG A 82 4.34 13.47 -9.13
N LYS A 83 5.33 12.77 -9.70
CA LYS A 83 5.29 11.31 -9.85
C LYS A 83 5.23 10.60 -8.50
N LYS A 84 5.99 11.08 -7.51
CA LYS A 84 5.99 10.56 -6.14
C LYS A 84 4.61 10.66 -5.52
N PHE A 85 4.01 11.85 -5.51
CA PHE A 85 2.70 12.08 -4.88
C PHE A 85 1.53 11.45 -5.63
N ARG A 86 1.64 11.26 -6.96
CA ARG A 86 0.61 10.55 -7.75
C ARG A 86 0.39 9.11 -7.31
N THR A 87 1.39 8.46 -6.70
CA THR A 87 1.25 7.07 -6.22
C THR A 87 0.18 6.91 -5.12
N ARG A 88 -0.18 7.99 -4.41
CA ARG A 88 -1.23 7.95 -3.38
C ARG A 88 -2.64 7.75 -3.95
N ALA A 89 -2.87 8.16 -5.20
CA ALA A 89 -4.16 7.95 -5.87
C ALA A 89 -4.54 6.46 -5.99
N ALA A 90 -3.56 5.55 -5.93
CA ALA A 90 -3.80 4.12 -6.00
C ALA A 90 -4.43 3.53 -4.72
N ILE A 91 -4.38 4.22 -3.58
CA ILE A 91 -4.92 3.69 -2.32
C ILE A 91 -6.45 3.71 -2.29
N GLU A 92 -7.11 4.73 -2.85
CA GLU A 92 -8.59 4.79 -2.83
C GLU A 92 -9.24 3.63 -3.60
N PRO A 93 -8.78 3.27 -4.81
CA PRO A 93 -9.23 2.05 -5.48
C PRO A 93 -9.02 0.78 -4.64
N ILE A 94 -7.87 0.66 -3.95
CA ILE A 94 -7.60 -0.50 -3.07
C ILE A 94 -8.62 -0.56 -1.93
N ILE A 95 -8.93 0.57 -1.29
CA ILE A 95 -9.95 0.63 -0.23
C ILE A 95 -11.32 0.23 -0.78
N GLY A 96 -11.67 0.69 -1.99
CA GLY A 96 -12.89 0.27 -2.69
C GLY A 96 -12.96 -1.24 -2.91
N HIS A 97 -11.89 -1.83 -3.44
CA HIS A 97 -11.80 -3.28 -3.59
C HIS A 97 -11.86 -4.01 -2.26
N LEU A 98 -11.16 -3.54 -1.22
CA LEU A 98 -11.23 -4.16 0.10
C LEU A 98 -12.66 -4.19 0.63
N LYS A 99 -13.41 -3.10 0.48
CA LYS A 99 -14.81 -2.99 0.88
C LYS A 99 -15.71 -3.97 0.14
N ASN A 100 -15.60 -4.01 -1.19
CA ASN A 100 -16.53 -4.76 -2.03
C ASN A 100 -16.12 -6.23 -2.21
N ASP A 101 -14.85 -6.48 -2.51
CA ASP A 101 -14.35 -7.81 -2.91
C ASP A 101 -13.78 -8.61 -1.73
N PHE A 102 -13.32 -7.92 -0.69
CA PHE A 102 -12.66 -8.55 0.48
C PHE A 102 -13.40 -8.32 1.79
N ARG A 103 -14.70 -8.00 1.72
CA ARG A 103 -15.63 -7.92 2.87
C ARG A 103 -15.25 -6.91 3.95
N LEU A 104 -14.36 -5.94 3.67
CA LEU A 104 -14.01 -4.91 4.64
C LEU A 104 -15.25 -4.10 5.08
N ALA A 105 -16.25 -3.95 4.21
CA ALA A 105 -17.50 -3.25 4.52
C ALA A 105 -18.47 -4.04 5.42
N GLN A 106 -18.27 -5.36 5.57
CA GLN A 106 -19.14 -6.26 6.32
C GLN A 106 -18.34 -6.87 7.46
N ASN A 107 -18.48 -6.33 8.68
CA ASN A 107 -17.85 -6.91 9.85
C ASN A 107 -18.82 -7.86 10.56
N TYR A 108 -18.45 -9.14 10.66
CA TYR A 108 -19.20 -10.17 11.39
C TYR A 108 -18.60 -10.48 12.77
N PHE A 109 -17.47 -9.90 13.11
CA PHE A 109 -16.82 -10.09 14.41
C PHE A 109 -17.43 -9.16 15.46
N LEU A 110 -17.69 -9.72 16.64
CA LEU A 110 -18.24 -9.02 17.79
C LEU A 110 -17.13 -8.32 18.60
N GLY A 111 -17.52 -7.25 19.31
CA GLY A 111 -16.65 -6.49 20.21
C GLY A 111 -15.75 -5.46 19.51
N GLU A 112 -15.04 -4.69 20.32
CA GLU A 112 -14.21 -3.56 19.89
C GLU A 112 -13.01 -3.96 19.01
N SER A 113 -12.52 -5.19 19.15
CA SER A 113 -11.44 -5.73 18.31
C SER A 113 -11.92 -6.22 16.94
N GLY A 114 -13.22 -6.47 16.78
CA GLY A 114 -13.81 -7.05 15.57
C GLY A 114 -13.45 -6.28 14.28
N PRO A 115 -13.62 -4.95 14.22
CA PRO A 115 -13.24 -4.15 13.06
C PRO A 115 -11.76 -4.31 12.66
N GLN A 116 -10.86 -4.36 13.65
CA GLN A 116 -9.43 -4.51 13.41
C GLN A 116 -9.10 -5.90 12.84
N ILE A 117 -9.73 -6.95 13.36
CA ILE A 117 -9.59 -8.33 12.87
C ILE A 117 -10.10 -8.41 11.43
N ASN A 118 -11.30 -7.89 11.14
CA ASN A 118 -11.85 -7.87 9.79
C ASN A 118 -10.90 -7.16 8.81
N ALA A 119 -10.39 -5.99 9.20
CA ALA A 119 -9.47 -5.23 8.37
C ALA A 119 -8.16 -5.97 8.08
N LEU A 120 -7.57 -6.66 9.07
CA LEU A 120 -6.38 -7.48 8.88
C LEU A 120 -6.65 -8.65 7.94
N LEU A 121 -7.80 -9.33 8.07
CA LEU A 121 -8.18 -10.45 7.19
C LEU A 121 -8.44 -9.98 5.76
N SER A 122 -9.17 -8.87 5.56
CA SER A 122 -9.38 -8.28 4.24
C SER A 122 -8.05 -7.90 3.56
N ALA A 123 -7.14 -7.26 4.31
CA ALA A 123 -5.82 -6.90 3.79
C ALA A 123 -4.96 -8.13 3.46
N THR A 124 -5.05 -9.18 4.28
CA THR A 124 -4.35 -10.46 4.05
C THR A 124 -4.87 -11.12 2.78
N ALA A 125 -6.18 -11.19 2.59
CA ALA A 125 -6.80 -11.77 1.40
C ALA A 125 -6.41 -11.00 0.13
N TRP A 126 -6.36 -9.65 0.19
CA TRP A 126 -5.84 -8.81 -0.89
C TRP A 126 -4.38 -9.18 -1.23
N ASN A 127 -3.50 -9.24 -0.23
CA ASN A 127 -2.09 -9.57 -0.42
C ASN A 127 -1.90 -10.97 -1.01
N MET A 128 -2.66 -11.96 -0.54
CA MET A 128 -2.65 -13.32 -1.09
C MET A 128 -3.09 -13.34 -2.55
N LYS A 129 -4.16 -12.61 -2.91
CA LYS A 129 -4.58 -12.48 -4.33
C LYS A 129 -3.44 -11.92 -5.19
N LYS A 130 -2.76 -10.86 -4.72
CA LYS A 130 -1.63 -10.27 -5.45
C LYS A 130 -0.46 -11.23 -5.60
N MET A 131 -0.16 -12.02 -4.57
CA MET A 131 0.83 -13.09 -4.66
C MET A 131 0.44 -14.12 -5.73
N MET A 132 -0.82 -14.55 -5.76
CA MET A 132 -1.33 -15.51 -6.75
C MET A 132 -1.26 -14.97 -8.19
N GLU A 133 -1.58 -13.69 -8.40
CA GLU A 133 -1.46 -13.03 -9.70
C GLU A 133 0.00 -13.03 -10.20
N ILE A 134 0.96 -12.73 -9.32
CA ILE A 134 2.40 -12.77 -9.64
C ILE A 134 2.84 -14.20 -9.97
N LEU A 135 2.45 -15.19 -9.15
CA LEU A 135 2.81 -16.59 -9.38
C LEU A 135 2.25 -17.10 -10.71
N LYS A 136 0.98 -16.79 -11.02
CA LYS A 136 0.36 -17.13 -12.31
C LYS A 136 1.16 -16.58 -13.49
N GLN A 137 1.55 -15.31 -13.45
CA GLN A 137 2.35 -14.69 -14.52
C GLN A 137 3.72 -15.38 -14.68
N LYS A 138 4.40 -15.69 -13.57
CA LYS A 138 5.69 -16.40 -13.59
C LYS A 138 5.57 -17.80 -14.19
N ILE A 139 4.52 -18.54 -13.82
CA ILE A 139 4.26 -19.89 -14.33
C ILE A 139 4.01 -19.83 -15.85
N VAL A 140 3.14 -18.93 -16.31
CA VAL A 140 2.86 -18.76 -17.75
C VAL A 140 4.13 -18.38 -18.52
N PHE A 141 4.93 -17.46 -17.99
CA PHE A 141 6.19 -17.08 -18.61
C PHE A 141 7.18 -18.24 -18.70
N TYR A 142 7.29 -19.05 -17.63
CA TYR A 142 8.15 -20.23 -17.61
C TYR A 142 7.71 -21.28 -18.65
N PHE A 143 6.41 -21.55 -18.77
CA PHE A 143 5.89 -22.42 -19.82
C PHE A 143 6.22 -21.90 -21.22
N TYR A 144 6.08 -20.59 -21.44
CA TYR A 144 6.42 -19.98 -22.73
C TYR A 144 7.91 -20.14 -23.06
N GLN A 145 8.81 -19.96 -22.08
CA GLN A 145 10.24 -20.20 -22.27
C GLN A 145 10.56 -21.65 -22.63
N ILE A 146 9.93 -22.62 -21.96
CA ILE A 146 10.09 -24.04 -22.29
C ILE A 146 9.65 -24.31 -23.73
N HIS A 147 8.52 -23.77 -24.17
CA HIS A 147 8.03 -23.96 -25.54
C HIS A 147 8.99 -23.40 -26.58
N ILE A 148 9.58 -22.22 -26.34
CA ILE A 148 10.59 -21.64 -27.24
C ILE A 148 11.83 -22.53 -27.31
N ILE A 149 12.35 -22.98 -26.18
CA ILE A 149 13.53 -23.84 -26.14
C ILE A 149 13.27 -25.15 -26.87
N LEU A 150 12.11 -25.77 -26.63
CA LEU A 150 11.71 -27.00 -27.30
C LEU A 150 11.60 -26.81 -28.81
N PHE A 151 11.02 -25.70 -29.27
CA PHE A 151 10.94 -25.36 -30.69
C PHE A 151 12.32 -25.22 -31.32
N LEU A 152 13.25 -24.50 -30.68
CA LEU A 152 14.63 -24.31 -31.17
C LEU A 152 15.49 -25.59 -31.19
N ILE A 153 15.13 -26.59 -30.40
CA ILE A 153 15.82 -27.89 -30.38
C ILE A 153 15.27 -28.82 -31.47
N LEU A 154 13.98 -28.71 -31.78
CA LEU A 154 13.28 -29.61 -32.71
C LEU A 154 13.26 -29.11 -34.17
N PHE A 155 13.45 -27.82 -34.40
CA PHE A 155 13.45 -27.18 -35.72
C PHE A 155 14.63 -26.23 -35.87
#